data_AF-A0A0P7UIJ6-F1
#
_entry.id   AF-A0A0P7UIJ6-F1
#
_cell.length_a   1.000
_cell.length_b   1.000
_cell.length_c   1.000
_cell.angle_alpha   90.00
_cell.angle_beta   90.00
_cell.angle_gamma   90.00
#
_symmetry.space_group_name_H-M   'P 1'
#
loop_
_entity.id
_entity.type
_entity.pdbx_description
1 polymer ?
#
loop_
_entity_poly.entity_id
_entity_poly.type
_entity_poly.pdbx_seq_one_letter_code
_entity_poly.pdbx_strand_id
1 'polypeptide(L)'
;GSIEICVCVFLGLATVLGLGLCAPNLAFAQMVTTFGLAGIVGYHTVWGVTPALHSPLMSVTNAISGLTAVGGLALMGGSYTPSCTSETLAVLAAFISSVNIAGGFLVTQRMLDMFKRPTDPPEHNYLYLLPAGVFVGGYGAALHSGYNIEQMMYLGSGLCCVGALGGLSTQSTARLGNALGMMGVAGGLVATLGALKPSPELLAQMSAAMAVGGTAGLTIAKRIQISDLPQLVAAFHSLVGLAAVLTCVAEYMVEYPHFATDPAANLTKIVAYLGTYIGGVTFSGSLVAYGKLQGILNSAPLLLPGRHVLNASLMAASVGGMVPYMLDPSYTMGLTCLGSVSALSAVMGVTLTAAIGGADMPVVITVLNSYSGWALCAEGFLLNNNLLTIVGALIGSSGAILSYIMCVAMNRSLANVILGGYGTSSTGTGKPMEITGTHTEVTVDQTVEMIREAQSIIITPGYGLCAAKAQYPIADLVKMLKEQSKEVRFGIHPVAGRMPGQLNVLLAEAGVPYDMVLEMDEINEDFPETDLVLVIGANDTVNSASQEDPNSIIAGMPVLEVWKAKQVVVMKRSLGVGYAAVDNPIFYKPNTAMLLGDAKKTCDALQAKVRELSQ
;
A
#
# COMPACT_ATOMS: atom_id res chain seq x y z
N GLY A 1 -0.30 -10.27 29.32
CA GLY A 1 1.09 -10.10 29.80
C GLY A 1 1.90 -11.38 29.64
N SER A 2 2.47 -11.92 30.72
CA SER A 2 3.43 -13.04 30.64
C SER A 2 2.85 -14.36 30.12
N ILE A 3 1.57 -14.64 30.35
CA ILE A 3 0.88 -15.85 29.83
C ILE A 3 0.76 -15.78 28.31
N GLU A 4 0.35 -14.64 27.76
CA GLU A 4 0.23 -14.45 26.30
C GLU A 4 1.58 -14.60 25.61
N ILE A 5 2.64 -14.02 26.19
CA ILE A 5 4.02 -14.18 25.68
C ILE A 5 4.41 -15.66 25.69
N CYS A 6 4.17 -16.37 26.79
CA CYS A 6 4.47 -17.80 26.89
C CYS A 6 3.72 -18.61 25.83
N VAL A 7 2.42 -18.34 25.62
CA VAL A 7 1.60 -19.01 24.60
C VAL A 7 2.11 -18.71 23.19
N CYS A 8 2.42 -17.45 22.87
CA CYS A 8 2.97 -17.07 21.58
C CYS A 8 4.31 -17.75 21.29
N VAL A 9 5.22 -17.79 22.28
CA VAL A 9 6.51 -18.47 22.15
C VAL A 9 6.32 -19.97 21.98
N PHE A 10 5.46 -20.59 22.78
CA PHE A 10 5.14 -22.02 22.66
C PHE A 10 4.60 -22.36 21.28
N LEU A 11 3.58 -21.64 20.79
CA LEU A 11 3.00 -21.86 19.47
C LEU A 11 4.00 -21.62 18.34
N GLY A 12 4.85 -20.59 18.48
CA GLY A 12 5.92 -20.30 17.53
C GLY A 12 6.93 -21.45 17.43
N LEU A 13 7.45 -21.92 18.56
CA LEU A 13 8.39 -23.05 18.61
C LEU A 13 7.74 -24.36 18.10
N ALA A 14 6.48 -24.62 18.48
CA ALA A 14 5.73 -25.77 17.98
C ALA A 14 5.55 -25.72 16.44
N THR A 15 5.31 -24.54 15.87
CA THR A 15 5.19 -24.35 14.41
C THR A 15 6.52 -24.66 13.71
N VAL A 16 7.65 -24.20 14.27
CA VAL A 16 8.99 -24.51 13.72
C VAL A 16 9.23 -26.02 13.71
N LEU A 17 8.90 -26.72 14.79
CA LEU A 17 9.00 -28.18 14.87
C LEU A 17 8.08 -28.87 13.84
N GLY A 18 6.83 -28.41 13.71
CA GLY A 18 5.88 -28.96 12.75
C GLY A 18 6.34 -28.80 11.30
N LEU A 19 6.86 -27.63 10.93
CA LEU A 19 7.45 -27.40 9.59
C LEU A 19 8.67 -28.29 9.35
N GLY A 20 9.51 -28.51 10.36
CA GLY A 20 10.65 -29.42 10.27
C GLY A 20 10.24 -30.88 10.05
N LEU A 21 9.20 -31.34 10.75
CA LEU A 21 8.66 -32.71 10.59
C LEU A 21 8.00 -32.94 9.22
N CYS A 22 7.42 -31.88 8.64
CA CYS A 22 6.77 -31.93 7.33
C CYS A 22 7.70 -31.60 6.15
N ALA A 23 8.99 -31.33 6.40
CA ALA A 23 9.93 -30.93 5.36
C ALA A 23 10.25 -32.11 4.42
N PRO A 24 9.95 -32.01 3.10
CA PRO A 24 10.23 -33.12 2.18
C PRO A 24 11.71 -33.21 1.80
N ASN A 25 12.46 -32.11 1.90
CA ASN A 25 13.86 -32.04 1.50
C ASN A 25 14.58 -30.85 2.18
N LEU A 26 15.90 -30.76 1.97
CA LEU A 26 16.73 -29.69 2.50
C LEU A 26 16.39 -28.32 1.91
N ALA A 27 16.00 -28.26 0.63
CA ALA A 27 15.69 -27.00 -0.05
C ALA A 27 14.51 -26.27 0.63
N PHE A 28 13.47 -27.00 1.04
CA PHE A 28 12.37 -26.44 1.80
C PHE A 28 12.85 -25.82 3.13
N ALA A 29 13.68 -26.53 3.90
CA ALA A 29 14.21 -26.01 5.16
C ALA A 29 15.08 -24.77 4.97
N GLN A 30 15.90 -24.74 3.92
CA GLN A 30 16.68 -23.57 3.53
C GLN A 30 15.78 -22.39 3.15
N MET A 31 14.72 -22.61 2.37
CA MET A 31 13.78 -21.57 1.97
C MET A 31 13.01 -21.02 3.16
N VAL A 32 12.58 -21.87 4.11
CA VAL A 32 11.93 -21.44 5.37
C VAL A 32 12.89 -20.57 6.20
N THR A 33 14.19 -20.92 6.22
CA THR A 33 15.22 -20.12 6.92
C THR A 33 15.34 -18.73 6.28
N THR A 34 15.48 -18.67 4.95
CA THR A 34 15.55 -17.40 4.20
C THR A 34 14.27 -16.57 4.41
N PHE A 35 13.10 -17.20 4.34
CA PHE A 35 11.80 -16.57 4.58
C PHE A 35 11.72 -15.93 5.98
N GLY A 36 12.09 -16.68 7.02
CA GLY A 36 12.05 -16.19 8.40
C GLY A 36 12.98 -14.99 8.62
N LEU A 37 14.22 -15.07 8.13
CA LEU A 37 15.18 -13.98 8.23
C LEU A 37 14.74 -12.75 7.42
N ALA A 38 14.27 -12.95 6.19
CA ALA A 38 13.75 -11.85 5.35
C ALA A 38 12.52 -11.18 5.96
N GLY A 39 11.64 -11.95 6.62
CA GLY A 39 10.50 -11.41 7.36
C GLY A 39 10.92 -10.49 8.51
N ILE A 40 11.95 -10.87 9.27
CA ILE A 40 12.52 -10.04 10.36
C ILE A 40 13.16 -8.77 9.78
N VAL A 41 13.93 -8.90 8.68
CA VAL A 41 14.53 -7.75 7.99
C VAL A 41 13.45 -6.79 7.51
N GLY A 42 12.39 -7.30 6.88
CA GLY A 42 11.27 -6.49 6.40
C GLY A 42 10.53 -5.79 7.53
N TYR A 43 10.28 -6.48 8.64
CA TYR A 43 9.69 -5.88 9.84
C TYR A 43 10.48 -4.66 10.31
N HIS A 44 11.79 -4.80 10.54
CA HIS A 44 12.60 -3.70 11.05
C HIS A 44 12.81 -2.57 10.03
N THR A 45 12.92 -2.91 8.74
CA THR A 45 13.16 -1.93 7.68
C THR A 45 11.96 -1.02 7.49
N VAL A 46 10.74 -1.58 7.51
CA VAL A 46 9.51 -0.80 7.29
C VAL A 46 9.20 0.13 8.46
N TRP A 47 9.41 -0.31 9.70
CA TRP A 47 9.23 0.57 10.87
C TRP A 47 10.16 1.78 10.87
N GLY A 48 11.29 1.70 10.16
CA GLY A 48 12.22 2.82 10.00
C GLY A 48 11.85 3.82 8.90
N VAL A 49 10.77 3.58 8.14
CA VAL A 49 10.35 4.49 7.05
C VAL A 49 9.67 5.74 7.63
N THR A 50 10.00 6.92 7.10
CA THR A 50 9.35 8.17 7.53
C THR A 50 7.84 8.11 7.21
N PRO A 51 6.93 8.48 8.12
CA PRO A 51 5.48 8.44 7.85
C PRO A 51 5.05 9.23 6.60
N ALA A 52 5.68 10.38 6.35
CA ALA A 52 5.47 11.19 5.15
C ALA A 52 5.78 10.45 3.83
N LEU A 53 6.57 9.37 3.88
CA LEU A 53 6.98 8.55 2.74
C LEU A 53 6.19 7.23 2.62
N HIS A 54 5.12 7.02 3.38
CA HIS A 54 4.29 5.82 3.28
C HIS A 54 3.63 5.63 1.89
N SER A 55 3.25 6.70 1.19
CA SER A 55 2.74 6.61 -0.18
C SER A 55 3.83 6.16 -1.18
N PRO A 56 5.03 6.78 -1.20
CA PRO A 56 6.19 6.26 -1.91
C PRO A 56 6.55 4.81 -1.57
N LEU A 57 6.49 4.42 -0.28
CA LEU A 57 6.73 3.04 0.15
C LEU A 57 5.78 2.06 -0.53
N MET A 58 4.47 2.33 -0.51
CA MET A 58 3.47 1.50 -1.21
C MET A 58 3.74 1.40 -2.72
N SER A 59 4.20 2.48 -3.34
CA SER A 59 4.54 2.47 -4.77
C SER A 59 5.81 1.67 -5.07
N VAL A 60 6.83 1.75 -4.22
CA VAL A 60 8.05 0.94 -4.33
C VAL A 60 7.73 -0.54 -4.15
N THR A 61 6.94 -0.91 -3.14
CA THR A 61 6.53 -2.31 -2.95
C THR A 61 5.76 -2.83 -4.16
N ASN A 62 4.96 -1.99 -4.82
CA ASN A 62 4.23 -2.37 -6.03
C ASN A 62 5.12 -2.52 -7.26
N ALA A 63 6.15 -1.69 -7.38
CA ALA A 63 7.14 -1.82 -8.44
C ALA A 63 7.93 -3.14 -8.28
N ILE A 64 8.38 -3.42 -7.05
CA ILE A 64 9.16 -4.61 -6.73
C ILE A 64 8.31 -5.89 -6.79
N SER A 65 7.02 -5.84 -6.40
CA SER A 65 6.10 -6.99 -6.51
C SER A 65 5.87 -7.43 -7.95
N GLY A 66 6.18 -6.60 -8.94
CA GLY A 66 6.28 -6.99 -10.34
C GLY A 66 7.34 -8.07 -10.62
N LEU A 67 8.15 -8.47 -9.63
CA LEU A 67 9.05 -9.63 -9.74
C LEU A 67 8.35 -10.97 -9.89
N THR A 68 7.02 -11.04 -9.82
CA THR A 68 6.26 -12.19 -10.37
C THR A 68 6.61 -12.47 -11.86
N ALA A 69 7.18 -11.49 -12.57
CA ALA A 69 7.80 -11.70 -13.88
C ALA A 69 8.90 -12.78 -13.87
N VAL A 70 9.64 -12.95 -12.77
CA VAL A 70 10.66 -14.00 -12.62
C VAL A 70 10.02 -15.39 -12.72
N GLY A 71 8.87 -15.60 -12.07
CA GLY A 71 8.17 -16.89 -12.17
C GLY A 71 7.52 -17.10 -13.54
N GLY A 72 6.94 -16.05 -14.13
CA GLY A 72 6.48 -16.09 -15.52
C GLY A 72 7.60 -16.47 -16.49
N LEU A 73 8.76 -15.81 -16.42
CA LEU A 73 9.91 -16.10 -17.29
C LEU A 73 10.44 -17.53 -17.11
N ALA A 74 10.48 -18.04 -15.87
CA ALA A 74 10.94 -19.40 -15.58
C ALA A 74 10.07 -20.48 -16.26
N LEU A 75 8.79 -20.18 -16.51
CA LEU A 75 7.82 -21.09 -17.12
C LEU A 75 7.50 -20.80 -18.59
N MET A 76 8.10 -19.75 -19.15
CA MET A 76 7.98 -19.47 -20.57
C MET A 76 8.84 -20.46 -21.38
N GLY A 77 8.22 -21.08 -22.39
CA GLY A 77 8.84 -22.02 -23.32
C GLY A 77 8.36 -21.80 -24.75
N GLY A 78 8.72 -22.72 -25.64
CA GLY A 78 8.42 -22.63 -27.07
C GLY A 78 9.48 -21.89 -27.88
N SER A 79 9.05 -21.08 -28.85
CA SER A 79 9.91 -20.36 -29.79
C SER A 79 9.51 -18.87 -29.84
N TYR A 80 9.07 -18.34 -30.99
CA TYR A 80 8.51 -16.99 -31.05
C TYR A 80 7.11 -16.88 -30.41
N THR A 81 6.43 -18.02 -30.30
CA THR A 81 5.08 -18.13 -29.73
C THR A 81 5.03 -19.32 -28.77
N PRO A 82 4.15 -19.27 -27.75
CA PRO A 82 3.95 -20.42 -26.88
C PRO A 82 3.38 -21.60 -27.68
N SER A 83 3.80 -22.80 -27.31
CA SER A 83 3.44 -24.09 -27.90
C SER A 83 2.30 -24.76 -27.14
N CYS A 84 2.11 -24.41 -25.87
CA CYS A 84 1.06 -24.98 -25.02
C CYS A 84 0.41 -23.94 -24.09
N THR A 85 -0.61 -24.37 -23.36
CA THR A 85 -1.39 -23.50 -22.47
C THR A 85 -0.56 -22.97 -21.30
N SER A 86 0.29 -23.79 -20.65
CA SER A 86 1.10 -23.31 -19.52
C SER A 86 2.06 -22.21 -19.93
N GLU A 87 2.72 -22.36 -21.09
CA GLU A 87 3.58 -21.32 -21.67
C GLU A 87 2.79 -20.04 -22.00
N THR A 88 1.52 -20.17 -22.42
CA THR A 88 0.65 -19.01 -22.64
C THR A 88 0.31 -18.28 -21.33
N LEU A 89 0.00 -19.02 -20.27
CA LEU A 89 -0.25 -18.44 -18.94
C LEU A 89 1.02 -17.73 -18.41
N ALA A 90 2.19 -18.33 -18.62
CA ALA A 90 3.48 -17.77 -18.25
C ALA A 90 3.80 -16.45 -18.98
N VAL A 91 3.52 -16.39 -20.29
CA VAL A 91 3.61 -15.15 -21.09
C VAL A 91 2.71 -14.06 -20.52
N LEU A 92 1.45 -14.41 -20.20
CA LEU A 92 0.50 -13.45 -19.64
C LEU A 92 0.96 -12.94 -18.28
N ALA A 93 1.49 -13.81 -17.42
CA ALA A 93 2.09 -13.44 -16.15
C ALA A 93 3.26 -12.46 -16.36
N ALA A 94 4.26 -12.80 -17.18
CA ALA A 94 5.39 -11.92 -17.46
C ALA A 94 4.98 -10.55 -18.04
N PHE A 95 3.96 -10.54 -18.92
CA PHE A 95 3.39 -9.31 -19.48
C PHE A 95 2.79 -8.40 -18.41
N ILE A 96 1.85 -8.89 -17.59
CA ILE A 96 1.18 -8.06 -16.57
C ILE A 96 2.13 -7.66 -15.43
N SER A 97 3.08 -8.51 -15.08
CA SER A 97 4.12 -8.20 -14.11
C SER A 97 5.01 -7.04 -14.59
N SER A 98 5.31 -7.00 -15.88
CA SER A 98 6.09 -5.89 -16.49
C SER A 98 5.34 -4.56 -16.49
N VAL A 99 3.99 -4.58 -16.56
CA VAL A 99 3.15 -3.39 -16.35
C VAL A 99 3.39 -2.82 -14.95
N ASN A 100 3.41 -3.67 -13.93
CA ASN A 100 3.65 -3.26 -12.55
C ASN A 100 5.06 -2.73 -12.32
N ILE A 101 6.09 -3.39 -12.85
CA ILE A 101 7.49 -2.94 -12.71
C ILE A 101 7.62 -1.50 -13.24
N ALA A 102 7.28 -1.28 -14.50
CA ALA A 102 7.52 -0.01 -15.15
C ALA A 102 6.58 1.10 -14.64
N GLY A 103 5.31 0.75 -14.38
CA GLY A 103 4.34 1.68 -13.82
C GLY A 103 4.70 2.12 -12.40
N GLY A 104 5.04 1.17 -11.53
CA GLY A 104 5.41 1.42 -10.14
C GLY A 104 6.65 2.31 -10.01
N PHE A 105 7.74 2.00 -10.72
CA PHE A 105 8.97 2.81 -10.63
C PHE A 105 8.79 4.24 -11.15
N LEU A 106 8.00 4.44 -12.22
CA LEU A 106 7.73 5.78 -12.74
C LEU A 106 6.89 6.60 -11.76
N VAL A 107 5.87 6.00 -11.15
CA VAL A 107 5.03 6.67 -10.14
C VAL A 107 5.85 7.02 -8.91
N THR A 108 6.67 6.09 -8.42
CA THR A 108 7.61 6.35 -7.31
C THR A 108 8.51 7.53 -7.62
N GLN A 109 9.16 7.54 -8.79
CA GLN A 109 10.04 8.64 -9.18
C GLN A 109 9.31 9.98 -9.17
N ARG A 110 8.12 10.04 -9.78
CA ARG A 110 7.29 11.26 -9.83
C ARG A 110 6.96 11.79 -8.43
N MET A 111 6.59 10.91 -7.50
CA MET A 111 6.27 11.33 -6.13
C MET A 111 7.51 11.82 -5.38
N LEU A 112 8.62 11.11 -5.49
CA LEU A 112 9.85 11.50 -4.79
C LEU A 112 10.41 12.84 -5.29
N ASP A 113 10.26 13.12 -6.59
CA ASP A 113 10.68 14.39 -7.19
C ASP A 113 9.83 15.58 -6.69
N MET A 114 8.59 15.37 -6.25
CA MET A 114 7.72 16.42 -5.69
C MET A 114 8.20 16.93 -4.33
N PHE A 115 8.93 16.10 -3.57
CA PHE A 115 9.47 16.51 -2.28
C PHE A 115 10.79 17.27 -2.40
N LYS A 116 11.36 17.39 -3.60
CA LYS A 116 12.61 18.11 -3.81
C LYS A 116 12.38 19.61 -3.68
N ARG A 117 13.12 20.27 -2.78
CA ARG A 117 13.01 21.72 -2.62
C ARG A 117 13.80 22.44 -3.72
N PRO A 118 13.33 23.62 -4.17
CA PRO A 118 14.10 24.46 -5.10
C PRO A 118 15.46 24.89 -4.53
N THR A 119 15.61 24.90 -3.20
CA THR A 119 16.83 25.28 -2.48
C THR A 119 17.76 24.09 -2.17
N ASP A 120 17.35 22.85 -2.47
CA ASP A 120 18.21 21.68 -2.26
C ASP A 120 19.40 21.71 -3.23
N PRO A 121 20.59 21.21 -2.82
CA PRO A 121 21.73 21.07 -3.72
C PRO A 121 21.39 20.25 -4.98
N PRO A 122 22.08 20.50 -6.11
CA PRO A 122 21.95 19.65 -7.28
C PRO A 122 22.29 18.19 -6.96
N GLU A 123 21.44 17.27 -7.42
CA GLU A 123 21.64 15.83 -7.23
C GLU A 123 22.10 15.18 -8.53
N HIS A 124 22.99 14.20 -8.39
CA HIS A 124 23.60 13.51 -9.53
C HIS A 124 23.14 12.05 -9.60
N ASN A 125 21.82 11.83 -9.66
CA ASN A 125 21.21 10.48 -9.61
C ASN A 125 21.68 9.54 -10.74
N TYR A 126 22.15 10.09 -11.87
CA TYR A 126 22.74 9.30 -12.96
C TYR A 126 24.00 8.54 -12.54
N LEU A 127 24.68 8.95 -11.47
CA LEU A 127 25.85 8.23 -10.93
C LEU A 127 25.49 6.83 -10.42
N TYR A 128 24.22 6.59 -10.04
CA TYR A 128 23.75 5.26 -9.67
C TYR A 128 23.70 4.27 -10.84
N LEU A 129 23.89 4.72 -12.08
CA LEU A 129 24.11 3.83 -13.22
C LEU A 129 25.46 3.08 -13.12
N LEU A 130 26.45 3.62 -12.40
CA LEU A 130 27.74 2.97 -12.21
C LEU A 130 27.62 1.63 -11.47
N PRO A 131 27.05 1.55 -10.25
CA PRO A 131 26.85 0.28 -9.57
C PRO A 131 25.89 -0.64 -10.35
N ALA A 132 24.85 -0.10 -10.99
CA ALA A 132 23.93 -0.90 -11.81
C ALA A 132 24.65 -1.60 -12.98
N GLY A 133 25.49 -0.84 -13.70
CA GLY A 133 26.28 -1.34 -14.82
C GLY A 133 27.32 -2.38 -14.38
N VAL A 134 27.97 -2.17 -13.23
CA VAL A 134 28.90 -3.16 -12.67
C VAL A 134 28.17 -4.43 -12.23
N PHE A 135 27.00 -4.31 -11.59
CA PHE A 135 26.25 -5.46 -11.10
C PHE A 135 25.72 -6.33 -12.24
N VAL A 136 25.00 -5.74 -13.19
CA VAL A 136 24.40 -6.47 -14.32
C VAL A 136 25.44 -6.82 -15.38
N GLY A 137 26.33 -5.88 -15.72
CA GLY A 137 27.39 -6.11 -16.70
C GLY A 137 28.45 -7.10 -16.20
N GLY A 138 28.78 -7.05 -14.92
CA GLY A 138 29.65 -8.03 -14.26
C GLY A 138 29.07 -9.44 -14.30
N TYR A 139 27.75 -9.59 -14.08
CA TYR A 139 27.08 -10.87 -14.28
C TYR A 139 27.17 -11.35 -15.74
N GLY A 140 26.92 -10.47 -16.71
CA GLY A 140 27.06 -10.81 -18.13
C GLY A 140 28.46 -11.31 -18.49
N ALA A 141 29.51 -10.67 -17.97
CA ALA A 141 30.90 -11.10 -18.16
C ALA A 141 31.19 -12.46 -17.48
N ALA A 142 30.68 -12.68 -16.27
CA ALA A 142 30.81 -13.94 -15.55
C ALA A 142 30.12 -15.09 -16.30
N LEU A 143 28.89 -14.85 -16.78
CA LEU A 143 28.11 -15.80 -17.57
C LEU A 143 28.84 -16.16 -18.88
N HIS A 144 29.38 -15.16 -19.59
CA HIS A 144 30.19 -15.38 -20.79
C HIS A 144 31.46 -16.19 -20.51
N SER A 145 32.04 -16.03 -19.32
CA SER A 145 33.21 -16.77 -18.86
C SER A 145 32.88 -18.18 -18.33
N GLY A 146 31.61 -18.60 -18.38
CA GLY A 146 31.17 -19.93 -17.95
C GLY A 146 30.89 -20.09 -16.45
N TYR A 147 30.85 -19.00 -15.68
CA TYR A 147 30.45 -19.04 -14.27
C TYR A 147 28.92 -19.02 -14.14
N ASN A 148 28.40 -19.75 -13.15
CA ASN A 148 26.99 -19.72 -12.75
C ASN A 148 26.91 -19.09 -11.35
N ILE A 149 26.45 -17.85 -11.27
CA ILE A 149 26.40 -17.04 -10.02
C ILE A 149 25.00 -16.52 -9.72
N GLU A 150 23.96 -17.15 -10.26
CA GLU A 150 22.55 -16.75 -10.18
C GLU A 150 22.10 -16.60 -8.72
N GLN A 151 22.50 -17.53 -7.84
CA GLN A 151 22.16 -17.49 -6.42
C GLN A 151 22.75 -16.25 -5.72
N MET A 152 23.96 -15.83 -6.12
CA MET A 152 24.57 -14.60 -5.60
C MET A 152 23.91 -13.36 -6.17
N MET A 153 23.48 -13.41 -7.44
CA MET A 153 22.68 -12.33 -8.04
C MET A 153 21.32 -12.18 -7.36
N TYR A 154 20.66 -13.28 -6.99
CA TYR A 154 19.41 -13.24 -6.21
C TYR A 154 19.62 -12.64 -4.82
N LEU A 155 20.70 -13.00 -4.13
CA LEU A 155 21.06 -12.36 -2.85
C LEU A 155 21.30 -10.86 -3.05
N GLY A 156 22.15 -10.46 -4.00
CA GLY A 156 22.44 -9.05 -4.28
C GLY A 156 21.20 -8.26 -4.67
N SER A 157 20.31 -8.85 -5.46
CA SER A 157 19.04 -8.26 -5.86
C SER A 157 18.10 -8.09 -4.67
N GLY A 158 18.00 -9.10 -3.79
CA GLY A 158 17.25 -9.03 -2.55
C GLY A 158 17.76 -7.94 -1.61
N LEU A 159 19.08 -7.80 -1.46
CA LEU A 159 19.70 -6.73 -0.67
C LEU A 159 19.43 -5.34 -1.26
N CYS A 160 19.45 -5.20 -2.59
CA CYS A 160 19.06 -3.95 -3.25
C CYS A 160 17.58 -3.63 -3.00
N CYS A 161 16.68 -4.61 -3.04
CA CYS A 161 15.27 -4.42 -2.71
C CYS A 161 15.05 -4.05 -1.24
N VAL A 162 15.80 -4.64 -0.30
CA VAL A 162 15.80 -4.21 1.12
C VAL A 162 16.29 -2.77 1.24
N GLY A 163 17.39 -2.43 0.58
CA GLY A 163 17.91 -1.06 0.51
C GLY A 163 16.95 -0.07 -0.14
N ALA A 164 16.05 -0.53 -1.02
CA ALA A 164 15.04 0.30 -1.64
C ALA A 164 14.04 0.84 -0.61
N LEU A 165 13.59 -0.01 0.31
CA LEU A 165 12.71 0.38 1.41
C LEU A 165 13.50 1.11 2.51
N GLY A 166 14.69 0.63 2.86
CA GLY A 166 15.55 1.28 3.84
C GLY A 166 15.95 2.71 3.44
N GLY A 167 16.10 2.97 2.13
CA GLY A 167 16.36 4.30 1.60
C GLY A 167 15.21 5.29 1.80
N LEU A 168 13.99 4.82 2.07
CA LEU A 168 12.82 5.67 2.39
C LEU A 168 12.75 6.05 3.88
N SER A 169 13.75 5.70 4.69
CA SER A 169 13.84 6.12 6.10
C SER A 169 14.10 7.61 6.30
N THR A 170 14.63 8.29 5.29
CA THR A 170 14.80 9.74 5.29
C THR A 170 14.51 10.34 3.92
N GLN A 171 14.07 11.60 3.90
CA GLN A 171 13.76 12.29 2.66
C GLN A 171 14.98 12.42 1.74
N SER A 172 16.17 12.65 2.31
CA SER A 172 17.41 12.82 1.56
C SER A 172 17.88 11.53 0.87
N THR A 173 17.63 10.37 1.46
CA THR A 173 18.01 9.06 0.88
C THR A 173 16.92 8.46 -0.01
N ALA A 174 15.72 9.04 -0.07
CA ALA A 174 14.57 8.43 -0.74
C ALA A 174 14.82 8.11 -2.23
N ARG A 175 15.57 8.96 -2.94
CA ARG A 175 15.92 8.78 -4.36
C ARG A 175 16.90 7.62 -4.57
N LEU A 176 17.85 7.43 -3.64
CA LEU A 176 18.70 6.24 -3.60
C LEU A 176 17.86 4.96 -3.42
N GLY A 177 16.82 5.01 -2.57
CA GLY A 177 15.88 3.91 -2.40
C GLY A 177 15.24 3.47 -3.72
N ASN A 178 14.74 4.41 -4.51
CA ASN A 178 14.17 4.11 -5.83
C ASN A 178 15.21 3.49 -6.78
N ALA A 179 16.43 4.02 -6.81
CA ALA A 179 17.53 3.50 -7.64
C ALA A 179 17.94 2.08 -7.25
N LEU A 180 18.05 1.78 -5.96
CA LEU A 180 18.34 0.44 -5.45
C LEU A 180 17.23 -0.55 -5.82
N GLY A 181 15.96 -0.13 -5.74
CA GLY A 181 14.83 -0.96 -6.19
C GLY A 181 14.94 -1.32 -7.66
N MET A 182 15.24 -0.35 -8.53
CA MET A 182 15.44 -0.59 -9.96
C MET A 182 16.63 -1.55 -10.22
N MET A 183 17.75 -1.38 -9.50
CA MET A 183 18.90 -2.29 -9.60
C MET A 183 18.57 -3.70 -9.15
N GLY A 184 17.81 -3.86 -8.06
CA GLY A 184 17.39 -5.17 -7.55
C GLY A 184 16.46 -5.90 -8.53
N VAL A 185 15.47 -5.21 -9.09
CA VAL A 185 14.56 -5.80 -10.08
C VAL A 185 15.31 -6.17 -11.36
N ALA A 186 16.18 -5.28 -11.88
CA ALA A 186 16.97 -5.56 -13.06
C ALA A 186 17.92 -6.76 -12.87
N GLY A 187 18.63 -6.81 -11.74
CA GLY A 187 19.52 -7.92 -11.39
C GLY A 187 18.78 -9.25 -11.29
N GLY A 188 17.60 -9.26 -10.67
CA GLY A 188 16.75 -10.44 -10.55
C GLY A 188 16.29 -10.97 -11.91
N LEU A 189 15.78 -10.10 -12.78
CA LEU A 189 15.33 -10.49 -14.12
C LEU A 189 16.49 -11.01 -14.98
N VAL A 190 17.65 -10.32 -14.97
CA VAL A 190 18.80 -10.74 -15.77
C VAL A 190 19.38 -12.07 -15.27
N ALA A 191 19.44 -12.29 -13.96
CA ALA A 191 19.86 -13.57 -13.40
C ALA A 191 18.95 -14.72 -13.83
N THR A 192 17.63 -14.52 -13.80
CA THR A 192 16.66 -15.52 -14.28
C THR A 192 16.85 -15.81 -15.77
N LEU A 193 16.98 -14.78 -16.61
CA LEU A 193 17.22 -14.95 -18.04
C LEU A 193 18.55 -15.68 -18.32
N GLY A 194 19.62 -15.34 -17.60
CA GLY A 194 20.92 -15.98 -17.73
C GLY A 194 20.93 -17.44 -17.27
N ALA A 195 20.15 -17.78 -16.23
CA ALA A 195 19.96 -19.14 -15.77
C ALA A 195 19.30 -20.03 -16.83
N LEU A 196 18.28 -19.51 -17.52
CA LEU A 196 17.47 -20.24 -18.49
C LEU A 196 18.19 -20.51 -19.81
N LYS A 197 19.15 -19.64 -20.19
CA LYS A 197 19.87 -19.69 -21.48
C LYS A 197 18.92 -19.91 -22.68
N PRO A 198 17.89 -19.06 -22.84
CA PRO A 198 16.85 -19.25 -23.86
C PRO A 198 17.42 -19.20 -25.29
N SER A 199 16.75 -19.86 -26.24
CA SER A 199 17.06 -19.68 -27.66
C SER A 199 16.80 -18.22 -28.09
N PRO A 200 17.40 -17.74 -29.19
CA PRO A 200 17.15 -16.39 -29.68
C PRO A 200 15.66 -16.08 -29.91
N GLU A 201 14.88 -17.06 -30.36
CA GLU A 201 13.45 -16.94 -30.60
C GLU A 201 12.66 -16.81 -29.30
N LEU A 202 12.94 -17.66 -28.31
CA LEU A 202 12.29 -17.59 -27.00
C LEU A 202 12.68 -16.30 -26.25
N LEU A 203 13.95 -15.87 -26.35
CA LEU A 203 14.40 -14.61 -25.80
C LEU A 203 13.67 -13.41 -26.45
N ALA A 204 13.39 -13.48 -27.76
CA ALA A 204 12.60 -12.48 -28.45
C ALA A 204 11.15 -12.44 -27.93
N GLN A 205 10.52 -13.60 -27.68
CA GLN A 205 9.20 -13.68 -27.06
C GLN A 205 9.19 -13.09 -25.64
N MET A 206 10.13 -13.48 -24.78
CA MET A 206 10.29 -12.95 -23.42
C MET A 206 10.48 -11.41 -23.44
N SER A 207 11.37 -10.93 -24.30
CA SER A 207 11.65 -9.50 -24.44
C SER A 207 10.43 -8.73 -24.97
N ALA A 208 9.69 -9.29 -25.93
CA ALA A 208 8.47 -8.69 -26.45
C ALA A 208 7.39 -8.57 -25.39
N ALA A 209 7.13 -9.64 -24.62
CA ALA A 209 6.14 -9.61 -23.54
C ALA A 209 6.48 -8.54 -22.49
N MET A 210 7.74 -8.48 -22.05
CA MET A 210 8.19 -7.46 -21.11
C MET A 210 8.15 -6.05 -21.68
N ALA A 211 8.56 -5.85 -22.94
CA ALA A 211 8.58 -4.54 -23.57
C ALA A 211 7.17 -3.97 -23.76
N VAL A 212 6.21 -4.79 -24.20
CA VAL A 212 4.81 -4.36 -24.37
C VAL A 212 4.18 -4.07 -23.01
N GLY A 213 4.37 -4.95 -22.02
CA GLY A 213 3.89 -4.74 -20.65
C GLY A 213 4.48 -3.47 -20.02
N GLY A 214 5.81 -3.32 -20.08
CA GLY A 214 6.51 -2.15 -19.57
C GLY A 214 6.06 -0.85 -20.25
N THR A 215 5.87 -0.86 -21.57
CA THR A 215 5.36 0.32 -22.31
C THR A 215 3.95 0.71 -21.87
N ALA A 216 3.07 -0.27 -21.66
CA ALA A 216 1.74 -0.04 -21.12
C ALA A 216 1.81 0.56 -19.69
N GLY A 217 2.66 -0.01 -18.83
CA GLY A 217 2.91 0.49 -17.48
C GLY A 217 3.39 1.95 -17.45
N LEU A 218 4.41 2.29 -18.25
CA LEU A 218 4.91 3.66 -18.38
C LEU A 218 3.83 4.62 -18.89
N THR A 219 3.04 4.20 -19.87
CA THR A 219 1.99 5.03 -20.46
C THR A 219 0.89 5.34 -19.44
N ILE A 220 0.45 4.34 -18.67
CA ILE A 220 -0.53 4.51 -17.60
C ILE A 220 0.04 5.42 -16.52
N ALA A 221 1.21 5.09 -15.99
CA ALA A 221 1.87 5.82 -14.91
C ALA A 221 2.17 7.29 -15.25
N LYS A 222 2.44 7.61 -16.52
CA LYS A 222 2.67 8.99 -16.96
C LYS A 222 1.38 9.83 -17.02
N ARG A 223 0.23 9.20 -17.29
CA ARG A 223 -1.05 9.89 -17.51
C ARG A 223 -1.86 10.12 -16.23
N ILE A 224 -1.62 9.35 -15.17
CA ILE A 224 -2.38 9.48 -13.93
C ILE A 224 -2.01 10.74 -13.14
N GLN A 225 -3.02 11.32 -12.47
CA GLN A 225 -2.86 12.39 -11.49
C GLN A 225 -2.50 11.81 -10.13
N ILE A 226 -1.83 12.57 -9.27
CA ILE A 226 -1.44 12.09 -7.92
C ILE A 226 -2.66 11.90 -7.02
N SER A 227 -3.73 12.67 -7.23
CA SER A 227 -5.02 12.44 -6.57
C SER A 227 -5.60 11.05 -6.85
N ASP A 228 -5.24 10.47 -7.98
CA ASP A 228 -5.73 9.18 -8.48
C ASP A 228 -4.82 7.99 -8.11
N LEU A 229 -3.79 8.25 -7.30
CA LEU A 229 -2.84 7.23 -6.88
C LEU A 229 -3.49 6.04 -6.14
N PRO A 230 -4.46 6.22 -5.22
CA PRO A 230 -5.04 5.09 -4.49
C PRO A 230 -5.66 4.03 -5.39
N GLN A 231 -6.41 4.44 -6.43
CA GLN A 231 -6.99 3.48 -7.36
C GLN A 231 -5.95 2.83 -8.28
N LEU A 232 -4.87 3.52 -8.66
CA LEU A 232 -3.80 2.91 -9.43
C LEU A 232 -3.10 1.82 -8.63
N VAL A 233 -2.83 2.08 -7.35
CA VAL A 233 -2.23 1.12 -6.41
C VAL A 233 -3.13 -0.12 -6.25
N ALA A 234 -4.44 0.08 -6.08
CA ALA A 234 -5.39 -1.03 -6.07
C ALA A 234 -5.34 -1.84 -7.38
N ALA A 235 -5.33 -1.19 -8.54
CA ALA A 235 -5.24 -1.86 -9.82
C ALA A 235 -3.94 -2.70 -9.97
N PHE A 236 -2.78 -2.18 -9.55
CA PHE A 236 -1.52 -2.92 -9.62
C PHE A 236 -1.50 -4.16 -8.74
N HIS A 237 -2.05 -4.12 -7.52
CA HIS A 237 -2.17 -5.32 -6.69
C HIS A 237 -3.00 -6.40 -7.39
N SER A 238 -4.04 -6.02 -8.14
CA SER A 238 -4.84 -7.00 -8.88
C SER A 238 -4.01 -7.73 -9.94
N LEU A 239 -3.09 -7.03 -10.63
CA LEU A 239 -2.20 -7.64 -11.61
C LEU A 239 -1.20 -8.61 -10.97
N VAL A 240 -0.71 -8.31 -9.75
CA VAL A 240 0.13 -9.25 -8.98
C VAL A 240 -0.66 -10.50 -8.62
N GLY A 241 -1.89 -10.33 -8.10
CA GLY A 241 -2.74 -11.45 -7.71
C GLY A 241 -3.07 -12.37 -8.90
N LEU A 242 -3.36 -11.77 -10.06
CA LEU A 242 -3.60 -12.52 -11.30
C LEU A 242 -2.33 -13.23 -11.77
N ALA A 243 -1.16 -12.58 -11.76
CA ALA A 243 0.10 -13.21 -12.14
C ALA A 243 0.40 -14.43 -11.27
N ALA A 244 0.20 -14.33 -9.95
CA ALA A 244 0.40 -15.44 -9.03
C ALA A 244 -0.53 -16.64 -9.32
N VAL A 245 -1.82 -16.39 -9.62
CA VAL A 245 -2.75 -17.44 -10.05
C VAL A 245 -2.26 -18.10 -11.35
N LEU A 246 -1.86 -17.30 -12.34
CA LEU A 246 -1.37 -17.80 -13.62
C LEU A 246 -0.11 -18.64 -13.45
N THR A 247 0.87 -18.19 -12.65
CA THR A 247 2.09 -18.96 -12.36
C THR A 247 1.77 -20.27 -11.65
N CYS A 248 0.96 -20.25 -10.59
CA CYS A 248 0.66 -21.46 -9.81
C CYS A 248 -0.06 -22.53 -10.64
N VAL A 249 -1.00 -22.12 -11.51
CA VAL A 249 -1.69 -23.03 -12.42
C VAL A 249 -0.75 -23.53 -13.51
N ALA A 250 0.09 -22.65 -14.08
CA ALA A 250 1.06 -23.04 -15.10
C ALA A 250 2.08 -24.05 -14.57
N GLU A 251 2.65 -23.82 -13.38
CA GLU A 251 3.58 -24.75 -12.73
C GLU A 251 2.94 -26.12 -12.51
N TYR A 252 1.70 -26.15 -12.00
CA TYR A 252 0.97 -27.41 -11.82
C TYR A 252 0.85 -28.20 -13.13
N MET A 253 0.60 -27.51 -14.25
CA MET A 253 0.50 -28.15 -15.56
C MET A 253 1.85 -28.69 -16.05
N VAL A 254 2.95 -27.97 -15.78
CA VAL A 254 4.31 -28.35 -16.19
C VAL A 254 4.81 -29.54 -15.36
N GLU A 255 4.62 -29.51 -14.04
CA GLU A 255 5.17 -30.51 -13.11
C GLU A 255 4.27 -31.73 -12.90
N TYR A 256 3.03 -31.70 -13.40
CA TYR A 256 2.10 -32.82 -13.25
C TYR A 256 2.67 -34.20 -13.61
N PRO A 257 3.37 -34.38 -14.75
CA PRO A 257 3.94 -35.66 -15.12
C PRO A 257 5.02 -36.17 -14.14
N HIS A 258 5.65 -35.28 -13.37
CA HIS A 258 6.76 -35.61 -12.46
C HIS A 258 6.29 -35.95 -11.03
N PHE A 259 5.06 -35.60 -10.65
CA PHE A 259 4.56 -35.82 -9.29
C PHE A 259 4.56 -37.28 -8.83
N ALA A 260 4.50 -38.24 -9.75
CA ALA A 260 4.54 -39.66 -9.40
C ALA A 260 5.89 -40.09 -8.81
N THR A 261 6.97 -39.38 -9.14
CA THR A 261 8.34 -39.75 -8.78
C THR A 261 9.04 -38.74 -7.88
N ASP A 262 8.47 -37.55 -7.71
CA ASP A 262 9.05 -36.49 -6.88
C ASP A 262 8.63 -36.63 -5.39
N PRO A 263 9.57 -36.86 -4.46
CA PRO A 263 9.26 -36.89 -3.03
C PRO A 263 8.72 -35.56 -2.49
N ALA A 264 8.94 -34.44 -3.19
CA ALA A 264 8.43 -33.12 -2.83
C ALA A 264 7.08 -32.76 -3.50
N ALA A 265 6.48 -33.65 -4.29
CA ALA A 265 5.27 -33.37 -5.06
C ALA A 265 4.13 -32.76 -4.23
N ASN A 266 3.91 -33.26 -3.00
CA ASN A 266 2.89 -32.74 -2.12
C ASN A 266 3.14 -31.30 -1.69
N LEU A 267 4.40 -30.92 -1.45
CA LEU A 267 4.76 -29.53 -1.13
C LEU A 267 4.45 -28.62 -2.31
N THR A 268 4.90 -28.97 -3.51
CA THR A 268 4.62 -28.22 -4.74
C THR A 268 3.12 -28.02 -4.93
N LYS A 269 2.32 -29.08 -4.75
CA LYS A 269 0.85 -29.01 -4.80
C LYS A 269 0.28 -28.06 -3.74
N ILE A 270 0.70 -28.18 -2.46
CA ILE A 270 0.21 -27.34 -1.35
C ILE A 270 0.46 -25.87 -1.66
N VAL A 271 1.69 -25.55 -2.04
CA VAL A 271 2.12 -24.17 -2.29
C VAL A 271 1.40 -23.58 -3.50
N ALA A 272 1.23 -24.34 -4.59
CA ALA A 272 0.46 -23.90 -5.76
C ALA A 272 -1.01 -23.60 -5.40
N TYR A 273 -1.64 -24.42 -4.56
CA TYR A 273 -3.02 -24.21 -4.13
C TYR A 273 -3.15 -22.96 -3.25
N LEU A 274 -2.22 -22.75 -2.31
CA LEU A 274 -2.20 -21.56 -1.46
C LEU A 274 -1.92 -20.29 -2.26
N GLY A 275 -0.95 -20.31 -3.18
CA GLY A 275 -0.65 -19.19 -4.08
C GLY A 275 -1.84 -18.82 -4.97
N THR A 276 -2.54 -19.82 -5.51
CA THR A 276 -3.78 -19.62 -6.29
C THR A 276 -4.89 -18.99 -5.44
N TYR A 277 -5.07 -19.44 -4.20
CA TYR A 277 -6.05 -18.86 -3.27
C TYR A 277 -5.73 -17.39 -2.95
N ILE A 278 -4.50 -17.11 -2.48
CA ILE A 278 -4.07 -15.76 -2.10
C ILE A 278 -4.15 -14.82 -3.31
N GLY A 279 -3.69 -15.27 -4.48
CA GLY A 279 -3.73 -14.50 -5.71
C GLY A 279 -5.17 -14.17 -6.14
N GLY A 280 -6.10 -15.12 -6.04
CA GLY A 280 -7.51 -14.88 -6.40
C GLY A 280 -8.24 -13.91 -5.46
N VAL A 281 -8.01 -14.00 -4.13
CA VAL A 281 -8.52 -13.00 -3.17
C VAL A 281 -7.96 -11.62 -3.49
N THR A 282 -6.65 -11.55 -3.76
CA THR A 282 -5.95 -10.29 -4.05
C THR A 282 -6.47 -9.65 -5.34
N PHE A 283 -6.63 -10.45 -6.40
CA PHE A 283 -7.13 -10.00 -7.68
C PHE A 283 -8.51 -9.35 -7.55
N SER A 284 -9.49 -10.08 -7.02
CA SER A 284 -10.87 -9.61 -7.02
C SER A 284 -11.13 -8.54 -5.95
N GLY A 285 -10.53 -8.67 -4.76
CA GLY A 285 -10.63 -7.66 -3.70
C GLY A 285 -10.08 -6.31 -4.18
N SER A 286 -8.95 -6.32 -4.87
CA SER A 286 -8.34 -5.11 -5.42
C SER A 286 -9.18 -4.47 -6.53
N LEU A 287 -9.85 -5.26 -7.36
CA LEU A 287 -10.77 -4.72 -8.38
C LEU A 287 -12.00 -4.06 -7.74
N VAL A 288 -12.54 -4.61 -6.65
CA VAL A 288 -13.63 -3.96 -5.89
C VAL A 288 -13.14 -2.68 -5.22
N ALA A 289 -11.94 -2.69 -4.64
CA ALA A 289 -11.32 -1.50 -4.05
C ALA A 289 -11.13 -0.39 -5.11
N TYR A 290 -10.58 -0.74 -6.28
CA TYR A 290 -10.49 0.15 -7.44
C TYR A 290 -11.86 0.74 -7.80
N GLY A 291 -12.88 -0.12 -7.98
CA GLY A 291 -14.22 0.31 -8.36
C GLY A 291 -14.85 1.28 -7.36
N LYS A 292 -14.66 1.07 -6.06
CA LYS A 292 -15.15 1.96 -5.00
C LYS A 292 -14.40 3.29 -4.94
N LEU A 293 -13.07 3.27 -5.08
CA LEU A 293 -12.24 4.49 -5.06
C LEU A 293 -12.48 5.38 -6.30
N GLN A 294 -12.67 4.74 -7.45
CA GLN A 294 -12.97 5.39 -8.72
C GLN A 294 -14.41 5.94 -8.79
N GLY A 295 -15.30 5.51 -7.90
CA GLY A 295 -16.72 5.89 -7.90
C GLY A 295 -17.57 5.13 -8.93
N ILE A 296 -17.05 4.03 -9.49
CA ILE A 296 -17.81 3.10 -10.35
C ILE A 296 -18.78 2.28 -9.49
N LEU A 297 -18.35 1.90 -8.29
CA LEU A 297 -19.15 1.21 -7.29
C LEU A 297 -19.54 2.16 -6.16
N ASN A 298 -20.67 1.89 -5.52
CA ASN A 298 -21.09 2.67 -4.35
C ASN A 298 -20.08 2.52 -3.19
N SER A 299 -19.69 3.65 -2.60
CA SER A 299 -18.79 3.71 -1.45
C SER A 299 -19.41 3.15 -0.18
N ALA A 300 -20.74 3.04 -0.08
CA ALA A 300 -21.41 2.43 1.04
C ALA A 300 -21.07 0.93 1.18
N PRO A 301 -20.96 0.39 2.40
CA PRO A 301 -20.74 -1.04 2.62
C PRO A 301 -21.95 -1.86 2.14
N LEU A 302 -21.72 -2.86 1.28
CA LEU A 302 -22.77 -3.77 0.82
C LEU A 302 -22.94 -4.92 1.82
N LEU A 303 -24.04 -4.88 2.60
CA LEU A 303 -24.30 -5.86 3.64
C LEU A 303 -25.28 -6.93 3.16
N LEU A 304 -24.75 -8.07 2.70
CA LEU A 304 -25.56 -9.23 2.32
C LEU A 304 -26.19 -9.90 3.57
N PRO A 305 -27.46 -10.35 3.50
CA PRO A 305 -28.05 -11.20 4.54
C PRO A 305 -27.19 -12.46 4.77
N GLY A 306 -26.80 -12.72 6.01
CA GLY A 306 -25.99 -13.90 6.34
C GLY A 306 -24.53 -13.86 5.84
N ARG A 307 -23.96 -12.68 5.54
CA ARG A 307 -22.59 -12.52 5.02
C ARG A 307 -21.50 -13.30 5.75
N HIS A 308 -21.60 -13.42 7.08
CA HIS A 308 -20.62 -14.16 7.88
C HIS A 308 -20.70 -15.66 7.62
N VAL A 309 -21.91 -16.20 7.45
CA VAL A 309 -22.12 -17.61 7.08
C VAL A 309 -21.61 -17.86 5.66
N LEU A 310 -21.87 -16.95 4.72
CA LEU A 310 -21.34 -17.04 3.36
C LEU A 310 -19.81 -17.02 3.33
N ASN A 311 -19.17 -16.07 4.02
CA ASN A 311 -17.71 -16.00 4.04
C ASN A 311 -17.08 -17.20 4.77
N ALA A 312 -17.71 -17.67 5.86
CA ALA A 312 -17.27 -18.88 6.55
C ALA A 312 -17.41 -20.13 5.67
N SER A 313 -18.49 -20.25 4.89
CA SER A 313 -18.68 -21.38 3.98
C SER A 313 -17.73 -21.33 2.78
N LEU A 314 -17.46 -20.16 2.21
CA LEU A 314 -16.44 -19.97 1.17
C LEU A 314 -15.05 -20.37 1.67
N MET A 315 -14.69 -19.95 2.90
CA MET A 315 -13.43 -20.34 3.52
C MET A 315 -13.38 -21.86 3.79
N ALA A 316 -14.43 -22.43 4.36
CA ALA A 316 -14.50 -23.86 4.64
C ALA A 316 -14.43 -24.71 3.35
N ALA A 317 -15.10 -24.29 2.28
CA ALA A 317 -15.01 -24.92 0.97
C ALA A 317 -13.61 -24.80 0.36
N SER A 318 -12.97 -23.62 0.50
CA SER A 318 -11.61 -23.39 0.01
C SER A 318 -10.58 -24.25 0.76
N VAL A 319 -10.70 -24.39 2.08
CA VAL A 319 -9.82 -25.28 2.88
C VAL A 319 -10.14 -26.75 2.59
N GLY A 320 -11.42 -27.12 2.56
CA GLY A 320 -11.87 -28.48 2.30
C GLY A 320 -11.51 -28.97 0.89
N GLY A 321 -11.47 -28.08 -0.11
CA GLY A 321 -11.08 -28.38 -1.49
C GLY A 321 -9.63 -28.87 -1.63
N MET A 322 -8.77 -28.61 -0.64
CA MET A 322 -7.41 -29.19 -0.58
C MET A 322 -7.44 -30.71 -0.44
N VAL A 323 -8.45 -31.27 0.23
CA VAL A 323 -8.54 -32.73 0.47
C VAL A 323 -8.67 -33.53 -0.83
N PRO A 324 -9.68 -33.32 -1.70
CA PRO A 324 -9.75 -34.03 -2.99
C PRO A 324 -8.55 -33.71 -3.89
N TYR A 325 -8.03 -32.48 -3.82
CA TYR A 325 -6.84 -32.08 -4.56
C TYR A 325 -5.58 -32.89 -4.18
N MET A 326 -5.46 -33.29 -2.91
CA MET A 326 -4.33 -34.08 -2.42
C MET A 326 -4.51 -35.58 -2.62
N LEU A 327 -5.71 -36.10 -2.41
CA LEU A 327 -5.97 -37.54 -2.42
C LEU A 327 -6.06 -38.15 -3.83
N ASP A 328 -6.43 -37.35 -4.83
CA ASP A 328 -6.54 -37.81 -6.22
C ASP A 328 -5.31 -37.38 -7.04
N PRO A 329 -4.57 -38.31 -7.66
CA PRO A 329 -3.44 -37.99 -8.53
C PRO A 329 -3.87 -37.55 -9.93
N SER A 330 -5.16 -37.53 -10.27
CA SER A 330 -5.68 -37.18 -11.60
C SER A 330 -5.47 -35.71 -11.98
N TYR A 331 -4.96 -35.49 -13.18
CA TYR A 331 -4.76 -34.17 -13.80
C TYR A 331 -6.04 -33.34 -13.79
N THR A 332 -7.14 -33.96 -14.23
CA THR A 332 -8.43 -33.29 -14.35
C THR A 332 -8.96 -32.87 -12.98
N MET A 333 -8.81 -33.73 -11.97
CA MET A 333 -9.22 -33.38 -10.61
C MET A 333 -8.38 -32.22 -10.08
N GLY A 334 -7.06 -32.28 -10.25
CA GLY A 334 -6.17 -31.25 -9.77
C GLY A 334 -6.44 -29.87 -10.39
N LEU A 335 -6.59 -29.80 -11.72
CA LEU A 335 -6.98 -28.56 -12.40
C LEU A 335 -8.38 -28.09 -12.00
N THR A 336 -9.33 -29.00 -11.82
CA THR A 336 -10.69 -28.63 -11.35
C THR A 336 -10.62 -28.02 -9.96
N CYS A 337 -9.81 -28.56 -9.05
CA CYS A 337 -9.60 -28.01 -7.71
C CYS A 337 -8.91 -26.64 -7.76
N LEU A 338 -7.88 -26.46 -8.60
CA LEU A 338 -7.22 -25.15 -8.77
C LEU A 338 -8.16 -24.10 -9.37
N GLY A 339 -8.95 -24.46 -10.39
CA GLY A 339 -9.99 -23.60 -10.95
C GLY A 339 -11.09 -23.26 -9.93
N SER A 340 -11.49 -24.25 -9.13
CA SER A 340 -12.50 -24.07 -8.08
C SER A 340 -12.01 -23.15 -6.97
N VAL A 341 -10.79 -23.34 -6.46
CA VAL A 341 -10.24 -22.47 -5.42
C VAL A 341 -9.99 -21.06 -5.94
N SER A 342 -9.58 -20.89 -7.19
CA SER A 342 -9.47 -19.57 -7.84
C SER A 342 -10.83 -18.85 -7.91
N ALA A 343 -11.89 -19.56 -8.28
CA ALA A 343 -13.24 -19.00 -8.32
C ALA A 343 -13.77 -18.68 -6.91
N LEU A 344 -13.60 -19.60 -5.94
CA LEU A 344 -14.03 -19.40 -4.56
C LEU A 344 -13.28 -18.24 -3.90
N SER A 345 -11.97 -18.13 -4.10
CA SER A 345 -11.16 -17.06 -3.56
C SER A 345 -11.49 -15.72 -4.21
N ALA A 346 -11.75 -15.69 -5.52
CA ALA A 346 -12.22 -14.50 -6.21
C ALA A 346 -13.59 -14.04 -5.68
N VAL A 347 -14.56 -14.95 -5.50
CA VAL A 347 -15.86 -14.62 -4.89
C VAL A 347 -15.66 -14.10 -3.47
N MET A 348 -14.80 -14.73 -2.67
CA MET A 348 -14.53 -14.29 -1.31
C MET A 348 -13.87 -12.91 -1.24
N GLY A 349 -12.94 -12.60 -2.15
CA GLY A 349 -12.36 -11.25 -2.25
C GLY A 349 -13.43 -10.20 -2.58
N VAL A 350 -14.38 -10.51 -3.48
CA VAL A 350 -15.51 -9.63 -3.75
C VAL A 350 -16.40 -9.44 -2.53
N THR A 351 -16.81 -10.53 -1.86
CA THR A 351 -17.78 -10.45 -0.75
C THR A 351 -17.19 -9.76 0.47
N LEU A 352 -15.91 -9.98 0.79
CA LEU A 352 -15.22 -9.30 1.88
C LEU A 352 -15.03 -7.81 1.57
N THR A 353 -14.47 -7.45 0.42
CA THR A 353 -14.17 -6.05 0.11
C THR A 353 -15.41 -5.22 -0.15
N ALA A 354 -16.48 -5.79 -0.74
CA ALA A 354 -17.71 -5.06 -0.99
C ALA A 354 -18.43 -4.62 0.30
N ALA A 355 -18.27 -5.40 1.38
CA ALA A 355 -18.84 -5.12 2.70
C ALA A 355 -18.08 -4.01 3.46
N ILE A 356 -16.98 -3.50 2.91
CA ILE A 356 -16.17 -2.45 3.52
C ILE A 356 -16.57 -1.08 2.95
N GLY A 357 -16.67 -0.10 3.85
CA GLY A 357 -17.02 1.28 3.53
C GLY A 357 -15.87 2.03 2.87
N GLY A 358 -16.21 3.08 2.12
CA GLY A 358 -15.27 3.81 1.28
C GLY A 358 -14.11 4.49 2.01
N ALA A 359 -14.23 4.86 3.29
CA ALA A 359 -13.09 5.45 4.02
C ALA A 359 -12.31 4.46 4.88
N ASP A 360 -12.79 3.23 5.05
CA ASP A 360 -11.94 2.13 5.53
C ASP A 360 -11.19 1.45 4.37
N MET A 361 -11.51 1.82 3.12
CA MET A 361 -10.84 1.32 1.92
C MET A 361 -9.31 1.41 1.94
N PRO A 362 -8.68 2.46 2.50
CA PRO A 362 -7.22 2.51 2.59
C PRO A 362 -6.61 1.34 3.38
N VAL A 363 -7.30 0.83 4.40
CA VAL A 363 -6.89 -0.38 5.15
C VAL A 363 -6.97 -1.62 4.25
N VAL A 364 -8.00 -1.71 3.41
CA VAL A 364 -8.12 -2.82 2.45
C VAL A 364 -6.95 -2.81 1.47
N ILE A 365 -6.57 -1.63 0.98
CA ILE A 365 -5.44 -1.48 0.05
C ILE A 365 -4.14 -2.01 0.68
N THR A 366 -3.86 -1.70 1.95
CA THR A 366 -2.64 -2.15 2.64
C THR A 366 -2.68 -3.65 2.98
N VAL A 367 -3.84 -4.20 3.33
CA VAL A 367 -4.02 -5.64 3.53
C VAL A 367 -3.78 -6.41 2.23
N LEU A 368 -4.36 -5.96 1.12
CA LEU A 368 -4.17 -6.59 -0.18
C LEU A 368 -2.73 -6.41 -0.72
N ASN A 369 -2.05 -5.32 -0.35
CA ASN A 369 -0.60 -5.20 -0.58
C ASN A 369 0.16 -6.31 0.15
N SER A 370 -0.18 -6.57 1.42
CA SER A 370 0.41 -7.67 2.20
C SER A 370 0.18 -9.03 1.52
N TYR A 371 -1.05 -9.29 1.06
CA TYR A 371 -1.38 -10.53 0.35
C TYR A 371 -0.61 -10.68 -0.96
N SER A 372 -0.38 -9.59 -1.69
CA SER A 372 0.47 -9.62 -2.88
C SER A 372 1.89 -10.09 -2.55
N GLY A 373 2.46 -9.65 -1.42
CA GLY A 373 3.77 -10.13 -0.94
C GLY A 373 3.76 -11.61 -0.56
N TRP A 374 2.73 -12.09 0.15
CA TRP A 374 2.63 -13.52 0.49
C TRP A 374 2.39 -14.42 -0.73
N ALA A 375 1.76 -13.90 -1.78
CA ALA A 375 1.66 -14.60 -3.06
C ALA A 375 3.04 -14.78 -3.72
N LEU A 376 3.92 -13.76 -3.67
CA LEU A 376 5.32 -13.90 -4.11
C LEU A 376 6.09 -14.91 -3.25
N CYS A 377 5.85 -14.98 -1.94
CA CYS A 377 6.45 -16.03 -1.11
C CYS A 377 6.00 -17.41 -1.56
N ALA A 378 4.71 -17.60 -1.86
CA ALA A 378 4.20 -18.86 -2.40
C ALA A 378 4.90 -19.19 -3.74
N GLU A 379 5.02 -18.23 -4.65
CA GLU A 379 5.76 -18.42 -5.91
C GLU A 379 7.24 -18.76 -5.68
N GLY A 380 7.89 -18.14 -4.67
CA GLY A 380 9.26 -18.44 -4.27
C GLY A 380 9.46 -19.83 -3.69
N PHE A 381 8.53 -20.30 -2.84
CA PHE A 381 8.53 -21.68 -2.35
C PHE A 381 8.25 -22.67 -3.48
N LEU A 382 7.36 -22.31 -4.42
CA LEU A 382 6.97 -23.16 -5.53
C LEU A 382 8.14 -23.38 -6.51
N LEU A 383 8.82 -22.30 -6.88
CA LEU A 383 9.91 -22.30 -7.87
C LEU A 383 11.30 -22.47 -7.25
N ASN A 384 11.38 -22.75 -5.95
CA ASN A 384 12.62 -22.83 -5.18
C ASN A 384 13.54 -21.60 -5.40
N ASN A 385 12.97 -20.39 -5.34
CA ASN A 385 13.63 -19.14 -5.66
C ASN A 385 13.77 -18.20 -4.44
N ASN A 386 15.02 -18.02 -3.97
CA ASN A 386 15.32 -17.18 -2.80
C ASN A 386 14.92 -15.71 -3.00
N LEU A 387 15.06 -15.14 -4.20
CA LEU A 387 14.75 -13.73 -4.45
C LEU A 387 13.26 -13.46 -4.23
N LEU A 388 12.39 -14.31 -4.79
CA LEU A 388 10.94 -14.19 -4.64
C LEU A 388 10.50 -14.27 -3.18
N THR A 389 11.11 -15.18 -2.41
CA THR A 389 10.82 -15.32 -0.99
C THR A 389 11.29 -14.12 -0.17
N ILE A 390 12.49 -13.58 -0.43
CA ILE A 390 13.00 -12.39 0.24
C ILE A 390 12.09 -11.19 -0.04
N VAL A 391 11.79 -10.96 -1.32
CA VAL A 391 10.98 -9.84 -1.78
C VAL A 391 9.53 -9.97 -1.29
N GLY A 392 8.95 -11.16 -1.36
CA GLY A 392 7.61 -11.44 -0.88
C GLY A 392 7.46 -11.17 0.61
N ALA A 393 8.43 -11.59 1.43
CA ALA A 393 8.41 -11.35 2.88
C ALA A 393 8.54 -9.85 3.20
N LEU A 394 9.35 -9.13 2.44
CA LEU A 394 9.53 -7.68 2.57
C LEU A 394 8.23 -6.91 2.25
N ILE A 395 7.55 -7.26 1.15
CA ILE A 395 6.28 -6.63 0.76
C ILE A 395 5.16 -7.04 1.73
N GLY A 396 5.11 -8.32 2.09
CA GLY A 396 4.12 -8.88 3.00
C GLY A 396 4.15 -8.21 4.36
N SER A 397 5.35 -8.06 4.94
CA SER A 397 5.55 -7.33 6.20
C SER A 397 5.23 -5.84 6.07
N SER A 398 5.60 -5.20 4.95
CA SER A 398 5.27 -3.78 4.69
C SER A 398 3.76 -3.52 4.70
N GLY A 399 2.98 -4.27 3.93
CA GLY A 399 1.53 -4.13 3.90
C GLY A 399 0.88 -4.41 5.26
N ALA A 400 1.39 -5.40 6.01
CA ALA A 400 0.87 -5.74 7.33
C ALA A 400 1.11 -4.63 8.36
N ILE A 401 2.32 -4.04 8.39
CA ILE A 401 2.67 -2.94 9.29
C ILE A 401 1.84 -1.68 8.96
N LEU A 402 1.72 -1.34 7.68
CA LEU A 402 0.88 -0.20 7.28
C LEU A 402 -0.59 -0.42 7.65
N SER A 403 -1.12 -1.63 7.46
CA SER A 403 -2.48 -1.99 7.91
C SER A 403 -2.64 -1.79 9.42
N TYR A 404 -1.64 -2.22 10.21
CA TYR A 404 -1.63 -2.06 11.65
C TYR A 404 -1.60 -0.58 12.08
N ILE A 405 -0.70 0.22 11.52
CA ILE A 405 -0.59 1.66 11.79
C ILE A 405 -1.93 2.36 11.53
N MET A 406 -2.57 2.05 10.40
CA MET A 406 -3.87 2.61 10.07
C MET A 406 -4.97 2.20 11.05
N CYS A 407 -5.02 0.91 11.41
CA CYS A 407 -5.99 0.40 12.38
C CYS A 407 -5.83 1.06 13.75
N VAL A 408 -4.60 1.20 14.25
CA VAL A 408 -4.29 1.87 15.52
C VAL A 408 -4.68 3.34 15.48
N ALA A 409 -4.35 4.05 14.40
CA ALA A 409 -4.70 5.46 14.22
C ALA A 409 -6.22 5.72 14.11
N MET A 410 -7.03 4.68 13.89
CA MET A 410 -8.50 4.74 13.89
C MET A 410 -9.12 4.17 15.17
N ASN A 411 -8.32 3.63 16.09
CA ASN A 411 -8.77 2.83 17.24
C ASN A 411 -9.69 1.65 16.86
N ARG A 412 -9.41 0.99 15.73
CA ARG A 412 -10.15 -0.19 15.25
C ARG A 412 -9.23 -1.38 15.07
N SER A 413 -9.71 -2.58 15.39
CA SER A 413 -8.97 -3.81 15.09
C SER A 413 -9.11 -4.20 13.61
N LEU A 414 -8.10 -4.91 13.07
CA LEU A 414 -8.14 -5.42 11.70
C LEU A 414 -9.37 -6.31 11.43
N ALA A 415 -9.73 -7.15 12.40
CA ALA A 415 -10.92 -8.00 12.33
C ALA A 415 -12.21 -7.18 12.24
N ASN A 416 -12.31 -6.08 13.01
CA ASN A 416 -13.46 -5.17 12.94
C ASN A 416 -13.55 -4.54 11.54
N VAL A 417 -12.44 -4.07 10.97
CA VAL A 417 -12.43 -3.47 9.63
C VAL A 417 -12.82 -4.48 8.54
N ILE A 418 -12.20 -5.66 8.50
CA ILE A 418 -12.42 -6.66 7.43
C ILE A 418 -13.80 -7.31 7.53
N LEU A 419 -14.31 -7.57 8.74
CA LEU A 419 -15.62 -8.22 8.94
C LEU A 419 -16.80 -7.22 8.96
N GLY A 420 -16.52 -5.92 8.80
CA GLY A 420 -17.52 -4.86 8.75
C GLY A 420 -18.22 -4.64 10.11
N GLY A 421 -17.45 -4.59 11.18
CA GLY A 421 -17.94 -4.25 12.53
C GLY A 421 -18.30 -2.76 12.65
N TYR A 422 -19.17 -2.46 13.62
CA TYR A 422 -19.64 -1.10 13.93
C TYR A 422 -18.88 -0.54 15.14
N GLY A 423 -18.41 0.71 15.08
CA GLY A 423 -17.71 1.37 16.19
C GLY A 423 -16.21 1.07 16.31
N THR A 424 -15.57 1.77 17.26
CA THR A 424 -14.19 1.52 17.71
C THR A 424 -14.14 0.45 18.79
N SER A 425 -12.92 0.03 19.14
CA SER A 425 -12.69 -0.94 20.23
C SER A 425 -13.09 -0.40 21.60
N SER A 426 -13.31 0.92 21.71
CA SER A 426 -13.61 1.63 22.96
C SER A 426 -15.04 2.20 23.01
N THR A 427 -15.85 2.03 21.95
CA THR A 427 -17.23 2.52 21.91
C THR A 427 -18.08 1.81 22.97
N GLY A 428 -18.69 2.58 23.86
CA GLY A 428 -19.66 2.13 24.86
C GLY A 428 -21.00 1.71 24.24
N THR A 429 -21.88 1.13 25.06
CA THR A 429 -23.20 0.65 24.62
C THR A 429 -24.33 1.67 24.79
N GLY A 430 -24.01 2.87 25.29
CA GLY A 430 -24.96 3.95 25.52
C GLY A 430 -25.32 4.71 24.24
N LYS A 431 -26.19 5.72 24.39
CA LYS A 431 -26.44 6.68 23.31
C LYS A 431 -25.29 7.69 23.22
N PRO A 432 -24.86 8.07 22.00
CA PRO A 432 -23.92 9.17 21.82
C PRO A 432 -24.42 10.46 22.49
N MET A 433 -23.48 11.29 22.94
CA MET A 433 -23.77 12.60 23.52
C MET A 433 -24.55 13.46 22.53
N GLU A 434 -25.66 14.06 22.98
CA GLU A 434 -26.38 15.05 22.17
C GLU A 434 -25.60 16.35 22.12
N ILE A 435 -25.38 16.86 20.91
CA ILE A 435 -24.74 18.15 20.72
C ILE A 435 -25.76 19.25 20.93
N THR A 436 -25.45 20.15 21.87
CA THR A 436 -26.28 21.32 22.19
C THR A 436 -25.48 22.60 21.95
N GLY A 437 -26.16 23.65 21.48
CA GLY A 437 -25.55 24.96 21.21
C GLY A 437 -25.76 25.45 19.78
N THR A 438 -25.29 26.67 19.52
CA THR A 438 -25.28 27.28 18.19
C THR A 438 -23.84 27.42 17.71
N HIS A 439 -23.60 27.19 16.42
CA HIS A 439 -22.28 27.45 15.84
C HIS A 439 -22.09 28.95 15.59
N THR A 440 -20.85 29.41 15.67
CA THR A 440 -20.46 30.76 15.25
C THR A 440 -20.06 30.71 13.78
N GLU A 441 -20.64 31.54 12.92
CA GLU A 441 -20.27 31.63 11.50
C GLU A 441 -19.49 32.93 11.24
N VAL A 442 -18.46 32.86 10.39
CA VAL A 442 -17.63 33.99 9.98
C VAL A 442 -17.53 34.10 8.46
N THR A 443 -17.32 35.32 8.01
CA THR A 443 -17.07 35.65 6.59
C THR A 443 -15.58 35.57 6.25
N VAL A 444 -15.27 35.55 4.95
CA VAL A 444 -13.88 35.59 4.46
C VAL A 444 -13.13 36.81 5.01
N ASP A 445 -13.76 37.98 5.08
CA ASP A 445 -13.15 39.21 5.62
C ASP A 445 -12.72 39.05 7.09
N GLN A 446 -13.62 38.50 7.91
CA GLN A 446 -13.33 38.26 9.32
C GLN A 446 -12.23 37.21 9.50
N THR A 447 -12.21 36.16 8.67
CA THR A 447 -11.14 35.17 8.69
C THR A 447 -9.79 35.76 8.30
N VAL A 448 -9.74 36.66 7.31
CA VAL A 448 -8.50 37.36 6.91
C VAL A 448 -7.97 38.21 8.07
N GLU A 449 -8.85 38.89 8.80
CA GLU A 449 -8.47 39.65 9.99
C GLU A 449 -7.84 38.76 11.07
N MET A 450 -8.46 37.61 11.38
CA MET A 450 -7.90 36.63 12.32
C MET A 450 -6.53 36.11 11.85
N ILE A 451 -6.35 35.84 10.55
CA ILE A 451 -5.05 35.43 9.97
C ILE A 451 -4.01 36.54 10.13
N ARG A 452 -4.42 37.81 10.00
CA ARG A 452 -3.52 38.97 10.15
C ARG A 452 -3.04 39.15 11.58
N GLU A 453 -3.92 38.97 12.56
CA GLU A 453 -3.59 39.11 13.99
C GLU A 453 -2.71 37.96 14.51
N ALA A 454 -2.88 36.74 14.01
CA ALA A 454 -2.13 35.56 14.46
C ALA A 454 -0.64 35.60 14.09
N GLN A 455 0.26 35.23 15.01
CA GLN A 455 1.69 35.04 14.71
C GLN A 455 2.02 33.56 14.43
N SER A 456 1.36 32.65 15.15
CA SER A 456 1.51 31.20 14.97
C SER A 456 0.23 30.57 14.43
N ILE A 457 0.32 29.92 13.26
CA ILE A 457 -0.81 29.34 12.53
C ILE A 457 -0.55 27.87 12.22
N ILE A 458 -1.46 27.00 12.63
CA ILE A 458 -1.45 25.57 12.24
C ILE A 458 -2.58 25.31 11.24
N ILE A 459 -2.26 24.66 10.13
CA ILE A 459 -3.25 24.20 9.15
C ILE A 459 -3.43 22.69 9.32
N THR A 460 -4.67 22.25 9.54
CA THR A 460 -5.03 20.82 9.63
C THR A 460 -5.86 20.42 8.39
N PRO A 461 -5.21 19.95 7.32
CA PRO A 461 -5.89 19.57 6.10
C PRO A 461 -6.57 18.21 6.23
N GLY A 462 -7.69 18.04 5.53
CA GLY A 462 -8.31 16.74 5.28
C GLY A 462 -8.49 16.48 3.79
N TYR A 463 -9.08 15.31 3.46
CA TYR A 463 -9.30 14.93 2.06
C TYR A 463 -10.16 15.95 1.28
N GLY A 464 -11.03 16.72 1.96
CA GLY A 464 -11.85 17.76 1.34
C GLY A 464 -11.02 18.87 0.66
N LEU A 465 -9.85 19.22 1.21
CA LEU A 465 -8.93 20.20 0.61
C LEU A 465 -8.42 19.70 -0.74
N CYS A 466 -7.97 18.44 -0.79
CA CYS A 466 -7.42 17.84 -2.00
C CYS A 466 -8.50 17.52 -3.05
N ALA A 467 -9.66 17.05 -2.61
CA ALA A 467 -10.79 16.76 -3.50
C ALA A 467 -11.26 18.02 -4.25
N ALA A 468 -11.17 19.19 -3.62
CA ALA A 468 -11.48 20.48 -4.24
C ALA A 468 -10.30 21.10 -5.01
N LYS A 469 -9.12 20.46 -5.01
CA LYS A 469 -7.87 21.02 -5.54
C LYS A 469 -7.45 22.35 -4.88
N ALA A 470 -7.75 22.50 -3.59
CA ALA A 470 -7.48 23.71 -2.81
C ALA A 470 -6.07 23.75 -2.19
N GLN A 471 -5.25 22.71 -2.36
CA GLN A 471 -3.86 22.69 -1.89
C GLN A 471 -3.00 23.79 -2.52
N TYR A 472 -3.23 24.13 -3.79
CA TYR A 472 -2.46 25.14 -4.51
C TYR A 472 -2.61 26.57 -3.96
N PRO A 473 -3.84 27.13 -3.81
CA PRO A 473 -4.00 28.44 -3.20
C PRO A 473 -3.55 28.47 -1.74
N ILE A 474 -3.68 27.36 -1.00
CA ILE A 474 -3.16 27.26 0.37
C ILE A 474 -1.63 27.31 0.40
N ALA A 475 -0.93 26.62 -0.51
CA ALA A 475 0.53 26.69 -0.57
C ALA A 475 1.03 28.12 -0.84
N ASP A 476 0.36 28.86 -1.74
CA ASP A 476 0.70 30.26 -2.00
C ASP A 476 0.34 31.20 -0.84
N LEU A 477 -0.80 30.98 -0.18
CA LEU A 477 -1.17 31.70 1.04
C LEU A 477 -0.11 31.50 2.13
N VAL A 478 0.30 30.26 2.38
CA VAL A 478 1.34 29.91 3.34
C VAL A 478 2.66 30.61 3.00
N LYS A 479 3.03 30.64 1.72
CA LYS A 479 4.23 31.34 1.26
C LYS A 479 4.18 32.84 1.61
N MET A 480 3.06 33.52 1.29
CA MET A 480 2.89 34.94 1.61
C MET A 480 2.93 35.21 3.13
N LEU A 481 2.32 34.35 3.95
CA LEU A 481 2.36 34.49 5.40
C LEU A 481 3.78 34.32 5.96
N LYS A 482 4.57 33.39 5.40
CA LYS A 482 5.99 33.23 5.78
C LYS A 482 6.86 34.42 5.36
N GLU A 483 6.57 35.05 4.22
CA GLU A 483 7.24 36.29 3.81
C GLU A 483 6.99 37.44 4.80
N GLN A 484 5.89 37.38 5.56
CA GLN A 484 5.58 38.28 6.67
C GLN A 484 6.14 37.80 8.03
N SER A 485 7.05 36.82 8.04
CA SER A 485 7.65 36.24 9.25
C SER A 485 6.68 35.56 10.21
N LYS A 486 5.48 35.16 9.75
CA LYS A 486 4.56 34.33 10.54
C LYS A 486 5.05 32.89 10.58
N GLU A 487 4.84 32.24 11.72
CA GLU A 487 5.09 30.81 11.87
C GLU A 487 3.86 30.05 11.34
N VAL A 488 4.03 29.33 10.24
CA VAL A 488 2.94 28.53 9.64
C VAL A 488 3.39 27.10 9.51
N ARG A 489 2.60 26.14 10.01
CA ARG A 489 2.91 24.70 9.99
C ARG A 489 1.66 23.89 9.61
N PHE A 490 1.86 22.69 9.08
CA PHE A 490 0.79 21.74 8.78
C PHE A 490 0.80 20.60 9.78
N GLY A 491 -0.37 20.25 10.32
CA GLY A 491 -0.56 19.06 11.16
C GLY A 491 -1.31 17.97 10.39
N ILE A 492 -0.66 16.84 10.16
CA ILE A 492 -1.21 15.72 9.38
C ILE A 492 -1.66 14.60 10.31
N HIS A 493 -2.92 14.21 10.16
CA HIS A 493 -3.43 13.01 10.83
C HIS A 493 -3.04 11.75 10.02
N PRO A 494 -2.58 10.65 10.65
CA PRO A 494 -2.07 9.47 9.92
C PRO A 494 -3.04 8.82 8.92
N VAL A 495 -4.35 8.96 9.16
CA VAL A 495 -5.42 8.46 8.27
C VAL A 495 -6.13 9.55 7.46
N ALA A 496 -5.60 10.78 7.41
CA ALA A 496 -6.15 11.82 6.55
C ALA A 496 -5.84 11.53 5.08
N GLY A 497 -6.87 11.15 4.31
CA GLY A 497 -6.75 10.87 2.88
C GLY A 497 -7.46 9.57 2.50
N ARG A 498 -7.12 9.06 1.30
CA ARG A 498 -7.60 7.77 0.76
C ARG A 498 -6.49 6.74 0.63
N MET A 499 -5.29 7.04 1.13
CA MET A 499 -4.11 6.15 1.14
C MET A 499 -3.11 6.67 2.19
N PRO A 500 -2.33 5.80 2.86
CA PRO A 500 -1.31 6.23 3.83
C PRO A 500 -0.33 7.26 3.25
N GLY A 501 -0.17 8.40 3.92
CA GLY A 501 0.75 9.47 3.50
C GLY A 501 0.31 10.23 2.23
N GLN A 502 -0.93 10.03 1.74
CA GLN A 502 -1.38 10.68 0.51
C GLN A 502 -1.34 12.21 0.63
N LEU A 503 -1.71 12.73 1.81
CA LEU A 503 -1.79 14.16 2.03
C LEU A 503 -0.41 14.84 1.98
N ASN A 504 0.64 14.18 2.49
CA ASN A 504 2.01 14.66 2.41
C ASN A 504 2.45 14.82 0.95
N VAL A 505 2.15 13.83 0.10
CA VAL A 505 2.48 13.89 -1.34
C VAL A 505 1.70 14.99 -2.05
N LEU A 506 0.42 15.18 -1.73
CA LEU A 506 -0.42 16.22 -2.36
C LEU A 506 -0.02 17.64 -1.94
N LEU A 507 0.47 17.82 -0.70
CA LEU A 507 1.05 19.08 -0.25
C LEU A 507 2.40 19.33 -0.91
N ALA A 508 3.25 18.29 -1.05
CA ALA A 508 4.50 18.39 -1.79
C ALA A 508 4.27 18.73 -3.28
N GLU A 509 3.26 18.13 -3.91
CA GLU A 509 2.83 18.49 -5.28
C GLU A 509 2.43 19.97 -5.39
N ALA A 510 1.81 20.53 -4.36
CA ALA A 510 1.46 21.96 -4.30
C ALA A 510 2.66 22.88 -4.02
N GLY A 511 3.84 22.32 -3.75
CA GLY A 511 5.06 23.06 -3.46
C GLY A 511 5.25 23.41 -1.98
N VAL A 512 4.55 22.75 -1.06
CA VAL A 512 4.75 22.92 0.38
C VAL A 512 6.04 22.18 0.80
N PRO A 513 7.02 22.87 1.41
CA PRO A 513 8.22 22.24 1.95
C PRO A 513 7.88 21.15 2.99
N TYR A 514 8.59 20.03 2.99
CA TYR A 514 8.30 18.93 3.91
C TYR A 514 8.65 19.23 5.38
N ASP A 515 9.52 20.19 5.64
CA ASP A 515 9.98 20.58 6.98
C ASP A 515 8.92 21.34 7.80
N MET A 516 7.88 21.84 7.14
CA MET A 516 6.73 22.44 7.80
C MET A 516 5.51 21.53 7.88
N VAL A 517 5.63 20.28 7.41
CA VAL A 517 4.57 19.26 7.46
C VAL A 517 4.92 18.29 8.57
N LEU A 518 4.20 18.39 9.68
CA LEU A 518 4.42 17.61 10.90
C LEU A 518 3.33 16.57 11.06
N GLU A 519 3.70 15.41 11.57
CA GLU A 519 2.77 14.35 11.93
C GLU A 519 2.05 14.69 13.24
N MET A 520 0.89 14.07 13.47
CA MET A 520 0.03 14.33 14.63
C MET A 520 0.77 14.26 15.97
N ASP A 521 1.62 13.24 16.16
CA ASP A 521 2.37 13.04 17.40
C ASP A 521 3.45 14.12 17.63
N GLU A 522 3.89 14.78 16.55
CA GLU A 522 4.92 15.82 16.61
C GLU A 522 4.34 17.22 16.89
N ILE A 523 3.07 17.46 16.53
CA ILE A 523 2.45 18.79 16.56
C ILE A 523 1.37 18.96 17.64
N ASN A 524 0.86 17.86 18.22
CA ASN A 524 -0.28 17.94 19.15
C ASN A 524 0.01 18.76 20.42
N GLU A 525 1.25 18.72 20.93
CA GLU A 525 1.65 19.48 22.13
C GLU A 525 1.72 21.00 21.88
N ASP A 526 1.74 21.44 20.61
CA ASP A 526 1.88 22.85 20.25
C ASP A 526 0.54 23.59 20.12
N PHE A 527 -0.59 22.88 20.07
CA PHE A 527 -1.91 23.50 19.91
C PHE A 527 -2.24 24.54 20.99
N PRO A 528 -1.96 24.33 22.30
CA PRO A 528 -2.25 25.33 23.35
C PRO A 528 -1.59 26.69 23.14
N GLU A 529 -0.39 26.71 22.54
CA GLU A 529 0.38 27.93 22.28
C GLU A 529 0.09 28.55 20.91
N THR A 530 -0.76 27.91 20.10
CA THR A 530 -1.08 28.33 18.73
C THR A 530 -2.17 29.40 18.72
N ASP A 531 -1.94 30.49 17.98
CA ASP A 531 -2.89 31.60 17.89
C ASP A 531 -4.12 31.25 17.04
N LEU A 532 -3.90 30.58 15.91
CA LEU A 532 -4.97 30.26 14.97
C LEU A 532 -4.79 28.87 14.34
N VAL A 533 -5.85 28.08 14.33
CA VAL A 533 -5.90 26.81 13.59
C VAL A 533 -6.88 26.91 12.43
N LEU A 534 -6.41 26.59 11.21
CA LEU A 534 -7.26 26.47 10.03
C LEU A 534 -7.54 24.98 9.74
N VAL A 535 -8.76 24.54 10.03
CA VAL A 535 -9.22 23.17 9.72
C VAL A 535 -9.85 23.16 8.33
N ILE A 536 -9.22 22.52 7.35
CA ILE A 536 -9.67 22.60 5.95
C ILE A 536 -10.07 21.23 5.42
N GLY A 537 -11.38 20.99 5.31
CA GLY A 537 -11.91 19.75 4.74
C GLY A 537 -11.63 18.50 5.57
N ALA A 538 -11.36 18.66 6.86
CA ALA A 538 -11.27 17.60 7.87
C ALA A 538 -12.50 17.61 8.78
N ASN A 539 -12.88 16.46 9.32
CA ASN A 539 -13.97 16.36 10.29
C ASN A 539 -13.63 15.36 11.40
N ASP A 540 -13.56 14.07 11.07
CA ASP A 540 -13.39 13.01 12.08
C ASP A 540 -12.01 13.10 12.77
N THR A 541 -10.97 13.52 12.05
CA THR A 541 -9.59 13.65 12.55
C THR A 541 -9.34 14.83 13.49
N VAL A 542 -10.37 15.65 13.74
CA VAL A 542 -10.34 16.80 14.66
C VAL A 542 -11.51 16.76 15.65
N ASN A 543 -12.23 15.64 15.73
CA ASN A 543 -13.49 15.54 16.46
C ASN A 543 -13.25 15.24 17.95
N SER A 544 -13.60 16.18 18.84
CA SER A 544 -13.40 16.04 20.29
C SER A 544 -14.26 14.93 20.92
N ALA A 545 -15.32 14.47 20.25
CA ALA A 545 -16.13 13.36 20.73
C ALA A 545 -15.32 12.06 20.88
N SER A 546 -14.17 11.91 20.22
CA SER A 546 -13.30 10.75 20.42
C SER A 546 -12.75 10.66 21.84
N GLN A 547 -12.60 11.80 22.55
CA GLN A 547 -12.08 11.87 23.91
C GLN A 547 -13.17 12.22 24.94
N GLU A 548 -14.18 13.01 24.54
CA GLU A 548 -15.21 13.54 25.44
C GLU A 548 -16.43 12.61 25.57
N ASP A 549 -16.70 11.74 24.59
CA ASP A 549 -17.87 10.85 24.57
C ASP A 549 -17.48 9.37 24.44
N PRO A 550 -17.57 8.57 25.51
CA PRO A 550 -17.26 7.14 25.45
C PRO A 550 -18.26 6.35 24.56
N ASN A 551 -19.44 6.90 24.26
CA ASN A 551 -20.44 6.24 23.39
C ASN A 551 -20.32 6.66 21.92
N SER A 552 -19.36 7.53 21.58
CA SER A 552 -19.09 7.91 20.20
C SER A 552 -18.59 6.72 19.37
N ILE A 553 -18.96 6.69 18.09
CA ILE A 553 -18.49 5.67 17.15
C ILE A 553 -16.97 5.74 16.91
N ILE A 554 -16.35 6.88 17.25
CA ILE A 554 -14.90 7.15 17.16
C ILE A 554 -14.25 7.25 18.54
N ALA A 555 -14.90 6.79 19.61
CA ALA A 555 -14.36 6.85 20.96
C ALA A 555 -12.94 6.23 21.02
N GLY A 556 -12.00 6.92 21.67
CA GLY A 556 -10.60 6.53 21.79
C GLY A 556 -9.75 6.68 20.53
N MET A 557 -10.29 7.19 19.42
CA MET A 557 -9.50 7.54 18.24
C MET A 557 -8.57 8.73 18.59
N PRO A 558 -7.24 8.58 18.41
CA PRO A 558 -6.33 9.73 18.46
C PRO A 558 -6.76 10.76 17.41
N VAL A 559 -6.75 12.04 17.76
CA VAL A 559 -7.15 13.14 16.86
C VAL A 559 -6.22 14.33 17.05
N LEU A 560 -6.23 15.26 16.09
CA LEU A 560 -5.57 16.55 16.23
C LEU A 560 -6.42 17.41 17.18
N GLU A 561 -5.85 17.81 18.32
CA GLU A 561 -6.57 18.47 19.42
C GLU A 561 -6.74 19.98 19.19
N VAL A 562 -7.25 20.34 18.00
CA VAL A 562 -7.34 21.71 17.49
C VAL A 562 -8.10 22.66 18.41
N TRP A 563 -9.04 22.14 19.21
CA TRP A 563 -9.83 22.93 20.15
C TRP A 563 -9.02 23.51 21.32
N LYS A 564 -7.77 23.07 21.51
CA LYS A 564 -6.85 23.62 22.52
C LYS A 564 -6.23 24.95 22.08
N ALA A 565 -6.29 25.32 20.80
CA ALA A 565 -5.77 26.59 20.30
C ALA A 565 -6.63 27.79 20.70
N LYS A 566 -6.06 28.99 20.60
CA LYS A 566 -6.75 30.24 20.96
C LYS A 566 -7.99 30.49 20.08
N GLN A 567 -7.87 30.27 18.77
CA GLN A 567 -8.97 30.38 17.81
C GLN A 567 -8.89 29.27 16.75
N VAL A 568 -10.04 28.73 16.36
CA VAL A 568 -10.18 27.72 15.31
C VAL A 568 -11.11 28.22 14.22
N VAL A 569 -10.72 28.11 12.95
CA VAL A 569 -11.59 28.34 11.80
C VAL A 569 -11.77 27.03 11.05
N VAL A 570 -13.01 26.55 10.99
CA VAL A 570 -13.37 25.32 10.27
C VAL A 570 -13.98 25.67 8.92
N MET A 571 -13.32 25.22 7.85
CA MET A 571 -13.72 25.44 6.46
C MET A 571 -14.39 24.19 5.88
N LYS A 572 -15.69 24.27 5.63
CA LYS A 572 -16.48 23.16 5.04
C LYS A 572 -17.69 23.66 4.25
N ARG A 573 -18.26 22.80 3.40
CA ARG A 573 -19.41 23.16 2.53
C ARG A 573 -20.72 23.40 3.28
N SER A 574 -20.98 22.63 4.34
CA SER A 574 -22.19 22.71 5.15
C SER A 574 -21.92 22.09 6.53
N LEU A 575 -22.85 22.21 7.48
CA LEU A 575 -22.73 21.57 8.80
C LEU A 575 -22.91 20.05 8.79
N GLY A 576 -23.04 19.41 7.63
CA GLY A 576 -23.24 17.96 7.52
C GLY A 576 -22.11 17.11 8.11
N VAL A 577 -22.42 15.85 8.36
CA VAL A 577 -21.52 14.87 9.00
C VAL A 577 -20.31 14.47 8.15
N GLY A 578 -19.30 13.93 8.83
CA GLY A 578 -18.07 13.36 8.24
C GLY A 578 -18.27 11.95 7.72
N TYR A 579 -17.17 11.19 7.63
CA TYR A 579 -17.25 9.79 7.19
C TYR A 579 -17.90 8.91 8.26
N ALA A 580 -17.54 9.13 9.53
CA ALA A 580 -18.11 8.41 10.66
C ALA A 580 -19.61 8.66 10.87
N ALA A 581 -20.21 9.57 10.09
CA ALA A 581 -21.61 9.99 10.20
C ALA A 581 -22.00 10.52 11.60
N VAL A 582 -21.04 11.09 12.33
CA VAL A 582 -21.24 11.71 13.65
C VAL A 582 -21.02 13.22 13.53
N ASP A 583 -21.81 13.98 14.28
CA ASP A 583 -21.62 15.42 14.41
C ASP A 583 -20.35 15.73 15.21
N ASN A 584 -19.78 16.92 15.01
CA ASN A 584 -18.53 17.30 15.64
C ASN A 584 -18.77 18.38 16.71
N PRO A 585 -18.54 18.09 18.00
CA PRO A 585 -18.78 19.05 19.07
C PRO A 585 -17.93 20.32 18.93
N ILE A 586 -16.77 20.26 18.26
CA ILE A 586 -15.92 21.44 18.09
C ILE A 586 -16.63 22.56 17.34
N PHE A 587 -17.56 22.25 16.42
CA PHE A 587 -18.28 23.26 15.64
C PHE A 587 -19.13 24.20 16.51
N TYR A 588 -19.40 23.80 17.76
CA TYR A 588 -20.24 24.50 18.72
C TYR A 588 -19.44 25.03 19.92
N LYS A 589 -18.10 24.86 19.92
CA LYS A 589 -17.23 25.41 20.95
C LYS A 589 -17.03 26.92 20.75
N PRO A 590 -16.89 27.72 21.82
CA PRO A 590 -16.87 29.18 21.73
C PRO A 590 -15.65 29.77 21.00
N ASN A 591 -14.52 29.05 20.99
CA ASN A 591 -13.30 29.42 20.27
C ASN A 591 -13.26 28.85 18.83
N THR A 592 -14.40 28.43 18.28
CA THR A 592 -14.49 27.89 16.93
C THR A 592 -15.45 28.69 16.08
N ALA A 593 -14.98 29.10 14.90
CA ALA A 593 -15.72 29.82 13.90
C ALA A 593 -15.84 28.98 12.61
N MET A 594 -17.04 28.94 12.04
CA MET A 594 -17.34 28.21 10.81
C MET A 594 -17.22 29.16 9.61
N LEU A 595 -16.35 28.84 8.65
CA LEU A 595 -16.30 29.51 7.35
C LEU A 595 -16.92 28.57 6.31
N LEU A 596 -18.21 28.77 6.04
CA LEU A 596 -18.96 27.90 5.13
C LEU A 596 -18.69 28.24 3.65
N GLY A 597 -18.50 27.21 2.84
CA GLY A 597 -18.30 27.36 1.40
C GLY A 597 -17.54 26.19 0.77
N ASP A 598 -17.48 26.22 -0.56
CA ASP A 598 -16.58 25.32 -1.29
C ASP A 598 -15.11 25.66 -0.97
N ALA A 599 -14.31 24.66 -0.65
CA ALA A 599 -12.93 24.84 -0.17
C ALA A 599 -12.05 25.58 -1.20
N LYS A 600 -12.23 25.32 -2.50
CA LYS A 600 -11.43 26.00 -3.52
C LYS A 600 -11.75 27.49 -3.54
N LYS A 601 -13.05 27.82 -3.57
CA LYS A 601 -13.51 29.21 -3.62
C LYS A 601 -13.08 30.00 -2.38
N THR A 602 -13.22 29.42 -1.19
CA THR A 602 -12.85 30.11 0.05
C THR A 602 -11.34 30.27 0.18
N CYS A 603 -10.54 29.24 -0.15
CA CYS A 603 -9.08 29.35 -0.16
C CYS A 603 -8.57 30.37 -1.19
N ASP A 604 -9.14 30.43 -2.39
CA ASP A 604 -8.81 31.44 -3.40
C ASP A 604 -9.13 32.86 -2.90
N ALA A 605 -10.28 33.04 -2.24
CA ALA A 605 -10.68 34.33 -1.70
C ALA A 605 -9.77 34.79 -0.54
N LEU A 606 -9.38 33.88 0.34
CA LEU A 606 -8.41 34.16 1.41
C LEU A 606 -7.05 34.56 0.82
N GLN A 607 -6.54 33.77 -0.13
CA GLN A 607 -5.29 34.04 -0.84
C GLN A 607 -5.32 35.43 -1.52
N ALA A 608 -6.38 35.75 -2.25
CA ALA A 608 -6.53 37.03 -2.95
C ALA A 608 -6.53 38.22 -1.96
N LYS A 609 -7.31 38.14 -0.87
CA LYS A 609 -7.39 39.23 0.11
C LYS A 609 -6.10 39.42 0.89
N VAL A 610 -5.42 38.33 1.28
CA VAL A 610 -4.11 38.44 1.93
C VAL A 610 -3.09 39.08 0.99
N ARG A 611 -3.13 38.73 -0.31
CA ARG A 611 -2.27 39.37 -1.32
C ARG A 611 -2.54 40.87 -1.47
N GLU A 612 -3.81 41.27 -1.56
CA GLU A 612 -4.22 42.68 -1.65
C GLU A 612 -3.78 43.51 -0.43
N LEU A 613 -3.74 42.90 0.76
CA LEU A 613 -3.31 43.56 2.00
C LEU A 613 -1.79 43.56 2.22
N SER A 614 -1.06 42.75 1.46
CA SER A 614 0.41 42.62 1.56
C SER A 614 1.15 43.47 0.53
N GLN A 615 0.44 43.94 -0.51
CA GLN A 615 0.90 44.93 -1.48
C GLN A 615 0.58 46.34 -0.99
#